data_AF-A0A3C1BQF2-F1
#
_entry.id   AF-A0A3C1BQF2-F1
#
_cell.length_a   1.000
_cell.length_b   1.000
_cell.length_c   1.000
_cell.angle_alpha   90.00
_cell.angle_beta   90.00
_cell.angle_gamma   90.00
#
_symmetry.space_group_name_H-M   'P 1'
#
loop_
_entity.id
_entity.type
_entity.pdbx_description
1 polymer ?
#
loop_
_entity_poly.entity_id
_entity_poly.type
_entity_poly.pdbx_seq_one_letter_code
_entity_poly.pdbx_strand_id
1 'polypeptide(L)'
;MKTYKLLLLVVVLSAFALAGCSKPPVQELDQAKTAMQAAKDSGAEKCQLPEYLEAKAKLEAAQKKMDEAEKGGKKGELYESAKADLLAAIADFEKAKANADAYKATDAKVQAELSALKANIDRYKENGEKYDLPSYKAAVDKYNKAKELADKCKGEEALALIAQANEDLKNAEEEFAAAKAAELAAAEASKTAESEAVASEKYTVVKGDNLWNISKAKYMNPFMWPIIYWANEASIKDPDLIFPGQVFDIMKDVPAADKDKAEKFSRNRGPWSLFDGK
;
A
#
# COMPACT_ATOMS: atom_id res chain seq x y z
N MET A 1 -60.64 37.58 30.70
CA MET A 1 -60.78 36.81 31.95
C MET A 1 -62.15 36.15 31.98
N LYS A 2 -62.23 34.85 31.65
CA LYS A 2 -63.41 34.03 31.96
C LYS A 2 -62.91 32.66 32.39
N THR A 3 -63.05 32.41 33.68
CA THR A 3 -62.82 31.17 34.40
C THR A 3 -63.90 30.15 34.02
N TYR A 4 -63.50 29.00 33.49
CA TYR A 4 -64.41 27.87 33.32
C TYR A 4 -64.01 26.72 34.24
N LYS A 5 -64.93 26.54 35.20
CA LYS A 5 -65.10 25.49 36.20
C LYS A 5 -64.58 24.11 35.78
N LEU A 6 -63.71 23.61 36.64
CA LEU A 6 -63.40 22.21 36.92
C LEU A 6 -64.70 21.41 37.08
N LEU A 7 -64.97 20.47 36.17
CA LEU A 7 -66.02 19.46 36.30
C LEU A 7 -65.35 18.09 36.15
N LEU A 8 -65.04 17.49 37.30
CA LEU A 8 -64.64 16.11 37.49
C LEU A 8 -65.75 15.18 36.97
N LEU A 9 -65.57 14.63 35.77
CA LEU A 9 -66.40 13.56 35.25
C LEU A 9 -65.71 12.24 35.60
N VAL A 10 -66.24 11.58 36.64
CA VAL A 10 -65.88 10.21 37.03
C VAL A 10 -66.30 9.29 35.90
N VAL A 11 -65.35 8.90 35.05
CA VAL A 11 -65.54 7.85 34.06
C VAL A 11 -65.47 6.51 34.80
N VAL A 12 -66.64 5.92 35.00
CA VAL A 12 -66.81 4.58 35.57
C VAL A 12 -66.06 3.58 34.70
N LEU A 13 -65.03 2.99 35.30
CA LEU A 13 -64.22 1.91 34.79
C LEU A 13 -65.09 0.64 34.72
N SER A 14 -65.88 0.49 33.65
CA SER A 14 -66.53 -0.78 33.32
C SER A 14 -65.47 -1.74 32.80
N ALA A 15 -64.91 -2.52 33.72
CA ALA A 15 -64.14 -3.73 33.41
C ALA A 15 -65.06 -4.77 32.76
N PHE A 16 -65.26 -4.67 31.45
CA PHE A 16 -65.76 -5.76 30.63
C PHE A 16 -64.64 -6.79 30.49
N ALA A 17 -64.61 -7.77 31.40
CA ALA A 17 -63.86 -9.00 31.21
C ALA A 17 -64.55 -9.84 30.13
N LEU A 18 -64.30 -9.50 28.87
CA LEU A 18 -64.65 -10.36 27.74
C LEU A 18 -63.65 -11.52 27.70
N ALA A 19 -64.16 -12.74 27.79
CA ALA A 19 -63.43 -13.95 27.48
C ALA A 19 -62.73 -13.77 26.12
N GLY A 20 -61.39 -13.84 26.15
CA GLY A 20 -60.51 -13.35 25.10
C GLY A 20 -60.59 -14.17 23.82
N CYS A 21 -61.33 -13.67 22.83
CA CYS A 21 -60.92 -13.85 21.44
C CYS A 21 -59.66 -12.99 21.23
N SER A 22 -58.50 -13.52 21.59
CA SER A 22 -57.23 -12.87 21.25
C SER A 22 -57.19 -12.69 19.74
N LYS A 23 -57.20 -11.43 19.32
CA LYS A 23 -57.22 -11.03 17.91
C LYS A 23 -55.80 -11.14 17.36
N PRO A 24 -55.60 -11.66 16.14
CA PRO A 24 -54.27 -11.71 15.54
C PRO A 24 -53.65 -10.30 15.44
N PRO A 25 -52.33 -10.14 15.65
CA PRO A 25 -51.63 -8.86 15.62
C PRO A 25 -51.35 -8.39 14.18
N VAL A 26 -52.40 -8.26 13.37
CA VAL A 26 -52.31 -7.92 11.94
C VAL A 26 -51.79 -6.49 11.74
N GLN A 27 -52.11 -5.57 12.64
CA GLN A 27 -51.63 -4.19 12.58
C GLN A 27 -50.11 -4.14 12.77
N GLU A 28 -49.59 -4.84 13.76
CA GLU A 28 -48.15 -4.92 14.03
C GLU A 28 -47.41 -5.64 12.90
N LEU A 29 -48.04 -6.64 12.26
CA LEU A 29 -47.48 -7.30 11.09
C LEU A 29 -47.34 -6.34 9.89
N ASP A 30 -48.35 -5.52 9.64
CA ASP A 30 -48.32 -4.53 8.56
C ASP A 30 -47.28 -3.43 8.83
N GLN A 31 -47.18 -2.97 10.09
CA GLN A 31 -46.13 -2.06 10.53
C GLN A 31 -44.74 -2.66 10.37
N ALA A 32 -44.55 -3.93 10.74
CA ALA A 32 -43.27 -4.62 10.58
C ALA A 32 -42.86 -4.77 9.11
N LYS A 33 -43.81 -5.08 8.21
CA LYS A 33 -43.57 -5.12 6.76
C LYS A 33 -43.23 -3.74 6.20
N THR A 34 -43.91 -2.71 6.67
CA THR A 34 -43.62 -1.31 6.27
C THR A 34 -42.23 -0.89 6.74
N ALA A 35 -41.86 -1.19 7.99
CA ALA A 35 -40.54 -0.92 8.54
C ALA A 35 -39.44 -1.70 7.80
N MET A 36 -39.70 -2.97 7.46
CA MET A 36 -38.80 -3.80 6.64
C MET A 36 -38.55 -3.16 5.27
N GLN A 37 -39.60 -2.72 4.58
CA GLN A 37 -39.47 -2.07 3.28
C GLN A 37 -38.69 -0.76 3.39
N ALA A 38 -38.99 0.06 4.40
CA ALA A 38 -38.25 1.30 4.64
C ALA A 38 -36.75 1.05 4.91
N ALA A 39 -36.42 0.03 5.71
CA ALA A 39 -35.03 -0.37 5.95
C ALA A 39 -34.34 -0.86 4.66
N LYS A 40 -35.05 -1.62 3.83
CA LYS A 40 -34.58 -2.09 2.52
C LYS A 40 -34.31 -0.93 1.55
N ASP A 41 -35.20 0.06 1.48
CA ASP A 41 -35.04 1.27 0.66
C ASP A 41 -33.86 2.14 1.15
N SER A 42 -33.61 2.11 2.46
CA SER A 42 -32.40 2.70 3.05
C SER A 42 -31.12 1.93 2.72
N GLY A 43 -31.21 0.73 2.16
CA GLY A 43 -30.08 -0.11 1.76
C GLY A 43 -29.62 -1.09 2.84
N ALA A 44 -30.32 -1.20 3.97
CA ALA A 44 -29.93 -2.06 5.09
C ALA A 44 -29.77 -3.54 4.69
N GLU A 45 -30.60 -4.02 3.75
CA GLU A 45 -30.51 -5.37 3.20
C GLU A 45 -29.22 -5.57 2.38
N LYS A 46 -28.88 -4.59 1.51
CA LYS A 46 -27.66 -4.63 0.70
C LYS A 46 -26.41 -4.60 1.59
N CYS A 47 -26.46 -3.79 2.64
CA CYS A 47 -25.42 -3.63 3.64
C CYS A 47 -25.26 -4.85 4.57
N GLN A 48 -26.19 -5.82 4.52
CA GLN A 48 -26.23 -6.98 5.42
C GLN A 48 -26.14 -6.58 6.90
N LEU A 49 -26.84 -5.51 7.30
CA LEU A 49 -26.77 -5.02 8.68
C LEU A 49 -27.32 -6.09 9.65
N PRO A 50 -26.63 -6.34 10.78
CA PRO A 50 -27.04 -7.37 11.73
C PRO A 50 -28.45 -7.11 12.25
N GLU A 51 -28.80 -5.84 12.52
CA GLU A 51 -30.15 -5.46 12.94
C GLU A 51 -31.23 -5.86 11.92
N TYR A 52 -30.96 -5.72 10.62
CA TYR A 52 -31.91 -6.11 9.57
C TYR A 52 -32.12 -7.63 9.53
N LEU A 53 -31.05 -8.40 9.72
CA LEU A 53 -31.10 -9.87 9.74
C LEU A 53 -31.84 -10.38 10.98
N GLU A 54 -31.57 -9.80 12.15
CA GLU A 54 -32.27 -10.11 13.40
C GLU A 54 -33.76 -9.75 13.33
N ALA A 55 -34.10 -8.59 12.77
CA ALA A 55 -35.47 -8.15 12.55
C ALA A 55 -36.25 -9.13 11.65
N LYS A 56 -35.61 -9.59 10.57
CA LYS A 56 -36.19 -10.57 9.65
C LYS A 56 -36.48 -11.91 10.36
N ALA A 57 -35.53 -12.39 11.16
CA ALA A 57 -35.72 -13.62 11.94
C ALA A 57 -36.88 -13.50 12.95
N LYS A 58 -37.02 -12.34 13.60
CA LYS A 58 -38.15 -12.04 14.51
C LYS A 58 -39.49 -11.98 13.77
N LEU A 59 -39.53 -11.37 12.59
CA LEU A 59 -40.73 -11.33 11.73
C LEU A 59 -41.15 -12.73 11.27
N GLU A 60 -40.20 -13.57 10.87
CA GLU A 60 -40.45 -14.98 10.52
C GLU A 60 -40.96 -15.80 11.72
N ALA A 61 -40.35 -15.60 12.90
CA ALA A 61 -40.79 -16.24 14.14
C ALA A 61 -42.22 -15.83 14.53
N ALA A 62 -42.56 -14.54 14.40
CA ALA A 62 -43.91 -14.05 14.64
C ALA A 62 -44.93 -14.66 13.68
N GLN A 63 -44.60 -14.73 12.38
CA GLN A 63 -45.47 -15.34 11.37
C GLN A 63 -45.73 -16.82 11.69
N LYS A 64 -44.69 -17.57 12.06
CA LYS A 64 -44.83 -18.97 12.48
C LYS A 64 -45.76 -19.13 13.69
N LYS A 65 -45.63 -18.27 14.70
CA LYS A 65 -46.53 -18.28 15.89
C LYS A 65 -47.97 -17.96 15.51
N MET A 66 -48.20 -17.03 14.57
CA MET A 66 -49.55 -16.74 14.07
C MET A 66 -50.14 -17.93 13.31
N ASP A 67 -49.37 -18.60 12.45
CA ASP A 67 -49.80 -19.79 11.71
C ASP A 67 -50.10 -20.98 12.66
N GLU A 68 -49.31 -21.14 13.74
CA GLU A 68 -49.57 -22.12 14.79
C GLU A 68 -50.86 -21.82 15.55
N ALA A 69 -51.12 -20.54 15.84
CA ALA A 69 -52.35 -20.12 16.51
C ALA A 69 -53.61 -20.37 15.66
N GLU A 70 -53.49 -20.36 14.33
CA GLU A 70 -54.56 -20.70 13.40
C GLU A 70 -54.85 -22.21 13.35
N LYS A 71 -53.85 -23.06 13.57
CA LYS A 71 -53.99 -24.53 13.61
C LYS A 71 -54.67 -25.06 14.88
N GLY A 72 -54.91 -24.18 15.88
CA GLY A 72 -55.53 -24.52 17.16
C GLY A 72 -54.52 -24.61 18.32
N GLY A 73 -54.99 -24.45 19.56
CA GLY A 73 -54.15 -24.42 20.77
C GLY A 73 -54.30 -23.15 21.61
N LYS A 74 -53.24 -22.76 22.34
CA LYS A 74 -53.13 -21.55 23.20
C LYS A 74 -53.07 -20.25 22.36
N LYS A 75 -54.13 -19.98 21.59
CA LYS A 75 -54.23 -18.89 20.62
C LYS A 75 -53.87 -17.51 21.19
N GLY A 76 -54.31 -17.23 22.41
CA GLY A 76 -53.98 -15.98 23.08
C GLY A 76 -52.52 -15.81 23.43
N GLU A 77 -51.89 -16.84 24.00
CA GLU A 77 -50.46 -16.81 24.32
C GLU A 77 -49.60 -16.68 23.06
N LEU A 78 -49.97 -17.38 21.98
CA LEU A 78 -49.26 -17.34 20.71
C LEU A 78 -49.37 -15.97 20.03
N TYR A 79 -50.55 -15.34 20.02
CA TYR A 79 -50.73 -14.01 19.44
C TYR A 79 -50.04 -12.91 20.25
N GLU A 80 -50.09 -12.97 21.58
CA GLU A 80 -49.33 -12.03 22.42
C GLU A 80 -47.81 -12.20 22.21
N SER A 81 -47.34 -13.43 22.11
CA SER A 81 -45.92 -13.70 21.81
C SER A 81 -45.53 -13.24 20.40
N ALA A 82 -46.38 -13.47 19.39
CA ALA A 82 -46.15 -12.98 18.03
C ALA A 82 -46.14 -11.45 17.98
N LYS A 83 -47.04 -10.78 18.71
CA LYS A 83 -47.07 -9.32 18.83
C LYS A 83 -45.77 -8.79 19.41
N ALA A 84 -45.23 -9.41 20.46
CA ALA A 84 -43.96 -9.02 21.06
C ALA A 84 -42.80 -9.15 20.05
N ASP A 85 -42.73 -10.24 19.30
CA ASP A 85 -41.73 -10.43 18.25
C ASP A 85 -41.85 -9.37 17.14
N LEU A 86 -43.07 -9.04 16.71
CA LEU A 86 -43.32 -8.01 15.69
C LEU A 86 -42.88 -6.63 16.15
N LEU A 87 -43.18 -6.25 17.39
CA LEU A 87 -42.73 -4.99 17.97
C LEU A 87 -41.20 -4.92 18.07
N ALA A 88 -40.56 -6.03 18.46
CA ALA A 88 -39.11 -6.12 18.47
C ALA A 88 -38.52 -6.03 17.04
N ALA A 89 -39.14 -6.69 16.06
CA ALA A 89 -38.73 -6.62 14.66
C ALA A 89 -38.86 -5.20 14.10
N ILE A 90 -39.94 -4.47 14.42
CA ILE A 90 -40.12 -3.06 14.02
C ILE A 90 -38.97 -2.20 14.56
N ALA A 91 -38.66 -2.32 15.86
CA ALA A 91 -37.59 -1.54 16.47
C ALA A 91 -36.22 -1.82 15.83
N ASP A 92 -35.93 -3.08 15.51
CA ASP A 92 -34.69 -3.46 14.84
C ASP A 92 -34.64 -2.98 13.38
N PHE A 93 -35.76 -3.03 12.64
CA PHE A 93 -35.81 -2.48 11.28
C PHE A 93 -35.60 -0.96 11.28
N GLU A 94 -36.19 -0.24 12.24
CA GLU A 94 -35.96 1.20 12.41
C GLU A 94 -34.50 1.51 12.74
N LYS A 95 -33.86 0.70 13.60
CA LYS A 95 -32.44 0.81 13.91
C LYS A 95 -31.56 0.52 12.68
N ALA A 96 -31.88 -0.54 11.93
CA ALA A 96 -31.19 -0.89 10.70
C ALA A 96 -31.30 0.22 9.65
N LYS A 97 -32.48 0.82 9.53
CA LYS A 97 -32.72 1.97 8.66
C LYS A 97 -31.85 3.17 9.06
N ALA A 98 -31.85 3.53 10.34
CA ALA A 98 -31.03 4.64 10.85
C ALA A 98 -29.53 4.42 10.59
N ASN A 99 -29.04 3.20 10.82
CA ASN A 99 -27.65 2.82 10.53
C ASN A 99 -27.32 2.92 9.02
N ALA A 100 -28.24 2.47 8.15
CA ALA A 100 -28.05 2.55 6.70
C ALA A 100 -28.10 3.99 6.17
N ASP A 101 -28.99 4.83 6.71
CA ASP A 101 -29.06 6.25 6.38
C ASP A 101 -27.82 7.01 6.84
N ALA A 102 -27.29 6.68 8.04
CA ALA A 102 -26.03 7.22 8.53
C ALA A 102 -24.86 6.83 7.61
N TYR A 103 -24.81 5.58 7.13
CA TYR A 103 -23.82 5.17 6.14
C TYR A 103 -23.94 5.94 4.82
N LYS A 104 -25.14 6.12 4.28
CA LYS A 104 -25.37 6.90 3.03
C LYS A 104 -24.74 8.29 3.08
N ALA A 105 -24.77 8.94 4.25
CA ALA A 105 -24.12 10.24 4.44
C ALA A 105 -22.58 10.18 4.31
N THR A 106 -21.98 9.03 4.65
CA THR A 106 -20.52 8.80 4.57
C THR A 106 -20.08 8.14 3.26
N ASP A 107 -20.97 7.49 2.52
CA ASP A 107 -20.66 6.70 1.32
C ASP A 107 -19.91 7.52 0.26
N ALA A 108 -20.40 8.72 -0.04
CA ALA A 108 -19.74 9.62 -0.99
C ALA A 108 -18.29 9.94 -0.58
N LYS A 109 -18.05 10.11 0.73
CA LYS A 109 -16.70 10.35 1.26
C LYS A 109 -15.84 9.09 1.16
N VAL A 110 -16.37 7.94 1.57
CA VAL A 110 -15.66 6.65 1.50
C VAL A 110 -15.23 6.34 0.07
N GLN A 111 -16.13 6.50 -0.91
CA GLN A 111 -15.82 6.23 -2.32
C GLN A 111 -14.78 7.22 -2.87
N ALA A 112 -14.88 8.51 -2.51
CA ALA A 112 -13.88 9.50 -2.90
C ALA A 112 -12.49 9.15 -2.35
N GLU A 113 -12.40 8.82 -1.06
CA GLU A 113 -11.14 8.47 -0.39
C GLU A 113 -10.55 7.14 -0.92
N LEU A 114 -11.38 6.12 -1.18
CA LEU A 114 -10.94 4.88 -1.83
C LEU A 114 -10.38 5.13 -3.23
N SER A 115 -11.05 5.99 -4.01
CA SER A 115 -10.59 6.33 -5.37
C SER A 115 -9.25 7.08 -5.34
N ALA A 116 -9.07 8.00 -4.39
CA ALA A 116 -7.83 8.73 -4.20
C ALA A 116 -6.70 7.80 -3.74
N LEU A 117 -6.97 6.94 -2.75
CA LEU A 117 -6.01 5.94 -2.26
C LEU A 117 -5.58 4.98 -3.38
N LYS A 118 -6.53 4.51 -4.20
CA LYS A 118 -6.22 3.65 -5.35
C LYS A 118 -5.28 4.33 -6.34
N ALA A 119 -5.53 5.61 -6.65
CA ALA A 119 -4.64 6.39 -7.51
C ALA A 119 -3.24 6.55 -6.91
N ASN A 120 -3.12 6.70 -5.58
CA ASN A 120 -1.83 6.76 -4.90
C ASN A 120 -1.08 5.42 -5.00
N ILE A 121 -1.76 4.31 -4.72
CA ILE A 121 -1.21 2.95 -4.84
C ILE A 121 -0.71 2.71 -6.27
N ASP A 122 -1.50 3.06 -7.28
CA ASP A 122 -1.13 2.85 -8.69
C ASP A 122 0.11 3.64 -9.09
N ARG A 123 0.25 4.88 -8.59
CA ARG A 123 1.46 5.69 -8.82
C ARG A 123 2.71 5.09 -8.21
N TYR A 124 2.58 4.41 -7.07
CA TYR A 124 3.70 3.79 -6.37
C TYR A 124 3.98 2.35 -6.80
N LYS A 125 3.12 1.74 -7.62
CA LYS A 125 3.18 0.32 -7.95
C LYS A 125 4.53 -0.15 -8.47
N GLU A 126 5.08 0.55 -9.47
CA GLU A 126 6.34 0.16 -10.10
C GLU A 126 7.50 0.11 -9.09
N ASN A 127 7.61 1.15 -8.26
CA ASN A 127 8.66 1.23 -7.24
C ASN A 127 8.39 0.26 -6.08
N GLY A 128 7.13 0.14 -5.64
CA GLY A 128 6.73 -0.76 -4.57
C GLY A 128 7.01 -2.22 -4.88
N GLU A 129 6.71 -2.66 -6.11
CA GLU A 129 6.98 -4.03 -6.57
C GLU A 129 8.47 -4.27 -6.85
N LYS A 130 9.16 -3.30 -7.47
CA LYS A 130 10.59 -3.44 -7.81
C LYS A 130 11.48 -3.60 -6.57
N TYR A 131 11.17 -2.87 -5.50
CA TYR A 131 11.99 -2.84 -4.28
C TYR A 131 11.39 -3.67 -3.12
N ASP A 132 10.33 -4.43 -3.37
CA ASP A 132 9.62 -5.27 -2.37
C ASP A 132 9.33 -4.52 -1.05
N LEU A 133 8.73 -3.33 -1.16
CA LEU A 133 8.55 -2.43 -0.02
C LEU A 133 7.45 -2.95 0.93
N PRO A 134 7.77 -3.27 2.20
CA PRO A 134 6.80 -3.80 3.15
C PRO A 134 5.61 -2.86 3.37
N SER A 135 5.87 -1.55 3.46
CA SER A 135 4.81 -0.57 3.69
C SER A 135 3.90 -0.42 2.48
N TYR A 136 4.41 -0.57 1.25
CA TYR A 136 3.56 -0.58 0.05
C TYR A 136 2.58 -1.77 0.08
N LYS A 137 3.07 -2.96 0.44
CA LYS A 137 2.22 -4.16 0.56
C LYS A 137 1.16 -3.99 1.65
N ALA A 138 1.53 -3.43 2.79
CA ALA A 138 0.59 -3.12 3.87
C ALA A 138 -0.50 -2.14 3.41
N ALA A 139 -0.15 -1.11 2.64
CA ALA A 139 -1.11 -0.17 2.08
C ALA A 139 -2.13 -0.84 1.15
N VAL A 140 -1.66 -1.74 0.26
CA VAL A 140 -2.53 -2.51 -0.66
C VAL A 140 -3.48 -3.42 0.12
N ASP A 141 -2.99 -4.11 1.14
CA ASP A 141 -3.82 -4.97 1.99
C ASP A 141 -4.89 -4.18 2.75
N LYS A 142 -4.53 -3.01 3.28
CA LYS A 142 -5.47 -2.12 3.97
C LYS A 142 -6.51 -1.54 3.00
N TYR A 143 -6.13 -1.17 1.78
CA TYR A 143 -7.05 -0.74 0.73
C TYR A 143 -8.10 -1.82 0.41
N ASN A 144 -7.68 -3.07 0.24
CA ASN A 144 -8.60 -4.18 -0.05
C ASN A 144 -9.58 -4.41 1.11
N LYS A 145 -9.10 -4.38 2.35
CA LYS A 145 -9.96 -4.46 3.54
C LYS A 145 -10.93 -3.29 3.66
N ALA A 146 -10.48 -2.07 3.36
CA ALA A 146 -11.33 -0.88 3.37
C ALA A 146 -12.47 -1.00 2.33
N LYS A 147 -12.18 -1.56 1.15
CA LYS A 147 -13.19 -1.84 0.13
C LYS A 147 -14.24 -2.84 0.61
N GLU A 148 -13.83 -3.94 1.24
CA GLU A 148 -14.77 -4.91 1.82
C GLU A 148 -15.67 -4.30 2.92
N LEU A 149 -15.12 -3.39 3.73
CA LEU A 149 -15.89 -2.67 4.75
C LEU A 149 -16.88 -1.69 4.12
N ALA A 150 -16.50 -1.00 3.04
CA ALA A 150 -17.39 -0.13 2.28
C ALA A 150 -18.56 -0.93 1.68
N ASP A 151 -18.30 -2.12 1.12
CA ASP A 151 -19.35 -3.01 0.59
C ASP A 151 -20.34 -3.47 1.69
N LYS A 152 -19.88 -3.55 2.95
CA LYS A 152 -20.67 -3.86 4.14
C LYS A 152 -21.24 -2.63 4.85
N CYS A 153 -21.15 -1.46 4.23
CA CYS A 153 -21.63 -0.19 4.77
C CYS A 153 -21.02 0.21 6.14
N LYS A 154 -19.78 -0.21 6.39
CA LYS A 154 -18.99 0.15 7.58
C LYS A 154 -18.06 1.33 7.26
N GLY A 155 -18.67 2.48 6.95
CA GLY A 155 -17.97 3.66 6.42
C GLY A 155 -16.89 4.21 7.34
N GLU A 156 -17.14 4.30 8.65
CA GLU A 156 -16.16 4.80 9.62
C GLU A 156 -14.94 3.87 9.74
N GLU A 157 -15.18 2.54 9.81
CA GLU A 157 -14.11 1.54 9.83
C GLU A 157 -13.30 1.58 8.52
N ALA A 158 -13.97 1.74 7.38
CA ALA A 158 -13.32 1.88 6.08
C ALA A 158 -12.44 3.14 6.02
N LEU A 159 -12.93 4.29 6.49
CA LEU A 159 -12.16 5.54 6.54
C LEU A 159 -10.93 5.43 7.45
N ALA A 160 -11.04 4.73 8.57
CA ALA A 160 -9.92 4.48 9.46
C ALA A 160 -8.82 3.64 8.77
N LEU A 161 -9.20 2.60 8.01
CA LEU A 161 -8.24 1.82 7.23
C LEU A 161 -7.63 2.61 6.08
N ILE A 162 -8.39 3.48 5.42
CA ILE A 162 -7.87 4.36 4.36
C ILE A 162 -6.82 5.32 4.92
N ALA A 163 -7.07 5.90 6.10
CA ALA A 163 -6.09 6.75 6.77
C ALA A 163 -4.78 6.00 7.07
N GLN A 164 -4.88 4.78 7.62
CA GLN A 164 -3.71 3.92 7.86
C GLN A 164 -2.99 3.53 6.57
N ALA A 165 -3.71 3.25 5.48
CA ALA A 165 -3.11 2.93 4.19
C ALA A 165 -2.35 4.12 3.58
N ASN A 166 -2.85 5.34 3.77
CA ASN A 166 -2.14 6.55 3.36
C ASN A 166 -0.85 6.77 4.19
N GLU A 167 -0.87 6.45 5.48
CA GLU A 167 0.33 6.47 6.32
C GLU A 167 1.36 5.43 5.87
N ASP A 168 0.91 4.20 5.57
CA ASP A 168 1.77 3.17 4.99
C ASP A 168 2.38 3.61 3.65
N LEU A 169 1.62 4.28 2.79
CA LEU A 169 2.17 4.80 1.52
C LEU A 169 3.26 5.85 1.77
N LYS A 170 3.07 6.72 2.76
CA LYS A 170 4.11 7.68 3.15
C LYS A 170 5.37 6.95 3.65
N ASN A 171 5.21 5.91 4.46
CA ASN A 171 6.33 5.09 4.91
C ASN A 171 7.01 4.36 3.74
N ALA A 172 6.25 3.92 2.74
CA ALA A 172 6.78 3.31 1.53
C ALA A 172 7.63 4.29 0.71
N GLU A 173 7.29 5.60 0.69
CA GLU A 173 8.14 6.63 0.09
C GLU A 173 9.51 6.74 0.77
N GLU A 174 9.52 6.65 2.10
CA GLU A 174 10.75 6.69 2.91
C GLU A 174 11.59 5.41 2.70
N GLU A 175 10.94 4.24 2.68
CA GLU A 175 11.59 2.94 2.37
C GLU A 175 12.20 2.95 0.96
N PHE A 176 11.48 3.47 -0.04
CA PHE A 176 11.97 3.62 -1.41
C PHE A 176 13.18 4.55 -1.48
N ALA A 177 13.13 5.69 -0.80
CA ALA A 177 14.25 6.63 -0.77
C ALA A 177 15.50 5.99 -0.15
N ALA A 178 15.34 5.23 0.94
CA ALA A 178 16.43 4.49 1.57
C ALA A 178 17.00 3.41 0.65
N ALA A 179 16.14 2.63 -0.02
CA ALA A 179 16.56 1.58 -0.95
C ALA A 179 17.33 2.14 -2.15
N LYS A 180 16.86 3.25 -2.73
CA LYS A 180 17.54 3.92 -3.84
C LYS A 180 18.87 4.53 -3.43
N ALA A 181 18.97 5.09 -2.22
CA ALA A 181 20.23 5.58 -1.69
C ALA A 181 21.26 4.44 -1.49
N ALA A 182 20.80 3.29 -0.98
CA ALA A 182 21.65 2.10 -0.83
C ALA A 182 22.13 1.55 -2.19
N GLU A 183 21.27 1.55 -3.22
CA GLU A 183 21.64 1.15 -4.59
C GLU A 183 22.72 2.07 -5.18
N LEU A 184 22.57 3.39 -5.02
CA LEU A 184 23.56 4.38 -5.47
C LEU A 184 24.89 4.23 -4.73
N ALA A 185 24.86 4.08 -3.40
CA ALA A 185 26.05 3.86 -2.59
C ALA A 185 26.78 2.56 -2.97
N ALA A 186 26.04 1.47 -3.26
CA ALA A 186 26.61 0.22 -3.73
C ALA A 186 27.27 0.36 -5.11
N ALA A 187 26.66 1.13 -6.02
CA ALA A 187 27.23 1.42 -7.33
C ALA A 187 28.53 2.26 -7.24
N GLU A 188 28.59 3.22 -6.33
CA GLU A 188 29.80 4.02 -6.06
C GLU A 188 30.92 3.18 -5.40
N ALA A 189 30.55 2.32 -4.44
CA ALA A 189 31.49 1.39 -3.82
C ALA A 189 32.08 0.40 -4.84
N SER A 190 31.26 -0.11 -5.77
CA SER A 190 31.73 -0.99 -6.84
C SER A 190 32.70 -0.30 -7.80
N LYS A 191 32.45 0.97 -8.17
CA LYS A 191 33.36 1.76 -9.01
C LYS A 191 34.69 2.06 -8.31
N THR A 192 34.66 2.25 -7.00
CA THR A 192 35.86 2.50 -6.20
C THR A 192 36.67 1.21 -6.03
N ALA A 193 36.00 0.07 -5.78
CA ALA A 193 36.65 -1.24 -5.67
C ALA A 193 37.29 -1.71 -6.99
N GLU A 194 36.68 -1.40 -8.14
CA GLU A 194 37.26 -1.67 -9.47
C GLU A 194 38.50 -0.80 -9.74
N SER A 195 38.57 0.39 -9.15
CA SER A 195 39.73 1.29 -9.24
C SER A 195 40.89 0.91 -8.30
N GLU A 196 40.62 0.24 -7.18
CA GLU A 196 41.64 -0.12 -6.18
C GLU A 196 42.29 -1.51 -6.43
N ALA A 197 41.75 -2.31 -7.36
CA ALA A 197 42.24 -3.66 -7.66
C ALA A 197 43.47 -3.73 -8.60
N VAL A 198 44.09 -2.60 -8.98
CA VAL A 198 45.30 -2.63 -9.80
C VAL A 198 46.54 -2.58 -8.90
N ALA A 199 46.99 -3.75 -8.43
CA ALA A 199 48.23 -3.86 -7.67
C ALA A 199 49.42 -3.32 -8.50
N SER A 200 50.03 -2.21 -8.06
CA SER A 200 51.23 -1.63 -8.71
C SER A 200 52.52 -1.98 -7.97
N GLU A 201 53.62 -2.11 -8.71
CA GLU A 201 55.00 -2.15 -8.20
C GLU A 201 55.67 -0.81 -8.49
N LYS A 202 56.50 -0.31 -7.56
CA LYS A 202 57.34 0.86 -7.84
C LYS A 202 58.61 0.43 -8.58
N TYR A 203 58.89 1.06 -9.73
CA TYR A 203 60.12 0.87 -10.51
C TYR A 203 60.92 2.16 -10.58
N THR A 204 62.21 2.11 -10.26
CA THR A 204 63.11 3.28 -10.39
C THR A 204 63.84 3.22 -11.72
N VAL A 205 63.69 4.26 -12.54
CA VAL A 205 64.34 4.41 -13.84
C VAL A 205 65.84 4.52 -13.66
N VAL A 206 66.60 3.70 -14.39
CA VAL A 206 68.07 3.75 -14.42
C VAL A 206 68.58 4.36 -15.73
N LYS A 207 69.86 4.73 -15.74
CA LYS A 207 70.48 5.32 -16.94
C LYS A 207 70.45 4.34 -18.11
N GLY A 208 69.82 4.74 -19.22
CA GLY A 208 69.66 3.94 -20.43
C GLY A 208 68.27 3.33 -20.61
N ASP A 209 67.38 3.49 -19.63
CA ASP A 209 66.00 3.05 -19.75
C ASP A 209 65.18 3.95 -20.69
N ASN A 210 64.19 3.33 -21.32
CA ASN A 210 63.09 3.99 -22.00
C ASN A 210 61.80 3.19 -21.70
N LEU A 211 60.63 3.80 -21.87
CA LEU A 211 59.36 3.15 -21.54
C LEU A 211 59.17 1.81 -22.29
N TRP A 212 59.66 1.73 -23.53
CA TRP A 212 59.63 0.52 -24.35
C TRP A 212 60.39 -0.67 -23.73
N ASN A 213 61.62 -0.43 -23.26
CA ASN A 213 62.46 -1.43 -22.63
C ASN A 213 61.94 -1.83 -21.25
N ILE A 214 61.42 -0.86 -20.48
CA ILE A 214 60.79 -1.14 -19.18
C ILE A 214 59.57 -2.04 -19.38
N SER A 215 58.71 -1.73 -20.36
CA SER A 215 57.55 -2.57 -20.69
C SER A 215 57.93 -3.94 -21.22
N LYS A 216 58.99 -4.04 -22.03
CA LYS A 216 59.52 -5.34 -22.46
C LYS A 216 59.94 -6.18 -21.25
N ALA A 217 60.59 -5.57 -20.26
CA ALA A 217 61.04 -6.28 -19.06
C ALA A 217 59.90 -6.65 -18.11
N LYS A 218 58.91 -5.76 -17.92
CA LYS A 218 57.82 -5.93 -16.94
C LYS A 218 56.60 -6.68 -17.49
N TYR A 219 56.26 -6.46 -18.76
CA TYR A 219 55.07 -7.04 -19.41
C TYR A 219 55.39 -8.10 -20.46
N MET A 220 56.68 -8.38 -20.71
CA MET A 220 57.15 -9.24 -21.80
C MET A 220 56.69 -8.76 -23.20
N ASN A 221 56.13 -7.55 -23.28
CA ASN A 221 55.59 -6.97 -24.49
C ASN A 221 55.94 -5.48 -24.53
N PRO A 222 56.81 -5.07 -25.46
CA PRO A 222 57.23 -3.67 -25.53
C PRO A 222 56.11 -2.72 -25.97
N PHE A 223 55.09 -3.21 -26.68
CA PHE A 223 53.96 -2.38 -27.11
C PHE A 223 53.09 -1.93 -25.92
N MET A 224 53.35 -2.44 -24.71
CA MET A 224 52.64 -2.11 -23.47
C MET A 224 53.17 -0.84 -22.76
N TRP A 225 54.14 -0.13 -23.33
CA TRP A 225 54.66 1.12 -22.78
C TRP A 225 53.60 2.20 -22.47
N PRO A 226 52.46 2.30 -23.21
CA PRO A 226 51.42 3.24 -22.86
C PRO A 226 50.78 2.98 -21.49
N ILE A 227 50.76 1.72 -21.01
CA ILE A 227 50.24 1.41 -19.67
C ILE A 227 51.08 2.10 -18.58
N ILE A 228 52.41 2.09 -18.73
CA ILE A 228 53.30 2.77 -17.79
C ILE A 228 53.08 4.28 -17.86
N TYR A 229 52.95 4.82 -19.07
CA TYR A 229 52.69 6.25 -19.27
C TYR A 229 51.36 6.68 -18.64
N TRP A 230 50.25 6.01 -18.98
CA TRP A 230 48.91 6.33 -18.46
C TRP A 230 48.82 6.23 -16.93
N ALA A 231 49.50 5.24 -16.34
CA ALA A 231 49.56 5.10 -14.89
C ALA A 231 50.37 6.22 -14.19
N ASN A 232 51.23 6.93 -14.93
CA ASN A 232 52.19 7.90 -14.40
C ASN A 232 52.12 9.27 -15.11
N GLU A 233 51.02 9.64 -15.77
CA GLU A 233 50.90 10.90 -16.52
C GLU A 233 51.18 12.15 -15.67
N ALA A 234 50.93 12.08 -14.37
CA ALA A 234 51.28 13.15 -13.43
C ALA A 234 52.80 13.41 -13.37
N SER A 235 53.61 12.34 -13.49
CA SER A 235 55.07 12.34 -13.36
C SER A 235 55.81 12.37 -14.70
N ILE A 236 55.19 11.86 -15.77
CA ILE A 236 55.76 11.79 -17.12
C ILE A 236 55.09 12.83 -18.00
N LYS A 237 55.78 13.95 -18.25
CA LYS A 237 55.27 15.01 -19.14
C LYS A 237 55.33 14.63 -20.60
N ASP A 238 56.38 13.92 -20.99
CA ASP A 238 56.59 13.43 -22.34
C ASP A 238 56.99 11.95 -22.25
N PRO A 239 56.24 11.02 -22.88
CA PRO A 239 56.58 9.60 -22.87
C PRO A 239 57.93 9.29 -23.52
N ASP A 240 58.44 10.16 -24.38
CA ASP A 240 59.71 9.98 -25.06
C ASP A 240 60.90 10.51 -24.22
N LEU A 241 60.62 11.22 -23.12
CA LEU A 241 61.62 11.85 -22.25
C LEU A 241 61.45 11.46 -20.77
N ILE A 242 62.13 10.38 -20.38
CA ILE A 242 62.25 9.95 -18.98
C ILE A 242 63.69 10.11 -18.47
N PHE A 243 63.84 10.33 -17.16
CA PHE A 243 65.12 10.63 -16.52
C PHE A 243 65.48 9.59 -15.45
N PRO A 244 66.78 9.24 -15.30
CA PRO A 244 67.23 8.36 -14.22
C PRO A 244 66.85 8.90 -12.84
N GLY A 245 66.39 8.02 -11.96
CA GLY A 245 65.92 8.35 -10.61
C GLY A 245 64.42 8.65 -10.51
N GLN A 246 63.69 8.76 -11.63
CA GLN A 246 62.23 8.80 -11.59
C GLN A 246 61.67 7.45 -11.09
N VAL A 247 60.60 7.49 -10.31
CA VAL A 247 59.92 6.30 -9.79
C VAL A 247 58.55 6.20 -10.45
N PHE A 248 58.28 5.08 -11.12
CA PHE A 248 57.02 4.80 -11.81
C PHE A 248 56.23 3.70 -11.13
N ASP A 249 54.91 3.84 -11.14
CA ASP A 249 53.95 2.78 -10.82
C ASP A 249 53.77 1.85 -12.02
N ILE A 250 54.13 0.58 -11.82
CA ILE A 250 54.00 -0.49 -12.82
C ILE A 250 52.87 -1.40 -12.37
N MET A 251 51.73 -1.34 -13.06
CA MET A 251 50.59 -2.23 -12.81
C MET A 251 51.02 -3.69 -13.01
N LYS A 252 50.77 -4.60 -12.06
CA LYS A 252 51.10 -6.03 -12.18
C LYS A 252 50.05 -6.78 -12.97
N ASP A 253 48.79 -6.55 -12.64
CA ASP A 253 47.63 -7.20 -13.24
C ASP A 253 46.89 -6.24 -14.16
N VAL A 254 47.39 -6.10 -15.39
CA VAL A 254 46.77 -5.25 -16.41
C VAL A 254 45.53 -5.96 -16.99
N PRO A 255 44.32 -5.36 -16.95
CA PRO A 255 43.13 -5.91 -17.58
C PRO A 255 43.31 -6.12 -19.09
N ALA A 256 42.72 -7.17 -19.67
CA ALA A 256 42.89 -7.51 -21.09
C ALA A 256 42.50 -6.37 -22.04
N ALA A 257 41.42 -5.64 -21.74
CA ALA A 257 40.97 -4.50 -22.52
C ALA A 257 42.02 -3.36 -22.58
N ASP A 258 42.74 -3.12 -21.48
CA ASP A 258 43.79 -2.10 -21.43
C ASP A 258 45.03 -2.53 -22.22
N LYS A 259 45.35 -3.84 -22.24
CA LYS A 259 46.43 -4.38 -23.08
C LYS A 259 46.16 -4.11 -24.56
N ASP A 260 44.95 -4.42 -25.02
CA ASP A 260 44.55 -4.22 -26.42
C ASP A 260 44.58 -2.73 -26.80
N LYS A 261 44.12 -1.86 -25.90
CA LYS A 261 44.16 -0.40 -26.07
C LYS A 261 45.61 0.10 -26.16
N ALA A 262 46.49 -0.37 -25.28
CA ALA A 262 47.90 0.01 -25.26
C ALA A 262 48.62 -0.42 -26.54
N GLU A 263 48.42 -1.66 -26.98
CA GLU A 263 49.02 -2.15 -28.23
C GLU A 263 48.54 -1.35 -29.44
N LYS A 264 47.22 -1.11 -29.54
CA LYS A 264 46.66 -0.32 -30.63
C LYS A 264 47.19 1.11 -30.61
N PHE A 265 47.32 1.73 -29.44
CA PHE A 265 47.89 3.06 -29.31
C PHE A 265 49.35 3.10 -29.75
N SER A 266 50.17 2.19 -29.21
CA SER A 266 51.60 2.09 -29.52
C SER A 266 51.88 1.92 -31.02
N ARG A 267 51.06 1.12 -31.72
CA ARG A 267 51.18 0.89 -33.17
C ARG A 267 50.73 2.07 -34.03
N ASN A 268 49.82 2.91 -33.53
CA ASN A 268 49.16 3.96 -34.31
C ASN A 268 49.55 5.40 -33.93
N ARG A 269 50.41 5.61 -32.93
CA ARG A 269 50.76 6.96 -32.44
C ARG A 269 51.57 7.82 -33.42
N GLY A 270 52.08 7.24 -34.50
CA GLY A 270 53.02 7.89 -35.43
C GLY A 270 54.49 7.72 -35.04
N PRO A 271 55.42 8.28 -35.83
CA PRO A 271 56.86 8.18 -35.57
C PRO A 271 57.25 8.82 -34.23
N TRP A 272 58.26 8.26 -33.56
CA TRP A 272 58.85 8.85 -32.36
C TRP A 272 59.35 10.26 -32.67
N SER A 273 58.88 11.26 -31.92
CA SER A 273 59.37 12.63 -32.05
C SER A 273 60.71 12.70 -31.34
N LEU A 274 61.78 12.36 -32.05
CA LEU A 274 63.12 12.72 -31.62
C LEU A 274 63.28 14.21 -31.95
N PHE A 275 62.97 15.07 -30.99
CA PHE A 275 63.37 16.50 -30.94
C PHE A 275 62.40 17.53 -31.58
N ASP A 276 61.39 17.96 -30.84
CA ASP A 276 60.84 19.32 -30.91
C ASP A 276 61.19 20.09 -29.64
N GLY A 277 62.47 20.43 -29.51
CA GLY A 277 62.95 21.38 -28.51
C GLY A 277 62.32 22.76 -28.68
N LYS A 278 61.16 22.94 -28.03
CA LYS A 278 60.58 24.24 -27.71
C LYS A 278 60.42 24.39 -26.20
#